data_AF-A0A0Q8Q3P9-F1
#
_entry.id   AF-A0A0Q8Q3P9-F1
#
_cell.length_a   1.000
_cell.length_b   1.000
_cell.length_c   1.000
_cell.angle_alpha   90.00
_cell.angle_beta   90.00
_cell.angle_gamma   90.00
#
_symmetry.space_group_name_H-M   'P 1'
#
loop_
_entity.id
_entity.type
_entity.pdbx_description
1 polymer ?
#
loop_
_entity_poly.entity_id
_entity_poly.type
_entity_poly.pdbx_seq_one_letter_code
_entity_poly.pdbx_strand_id
1 'polypeptide(L)'
;MTTTSYPTDLARLTETVGFVREQDTATLLPLLLPGLDALELRAVVDRCRFSHAALLVFPPSPEALHALLADGGLPPDATARPSVVVRDRLAARHGRDPAELDVRILRPRVAGSDRTVEVFALLVPPGSDLTGLAEQERTRDHEAHLALEVEQPDPLVLRGLCALLTQHGATADGGGYNPHEDGTVLYFTVPAGSKTGYRRLELYVPGEHPDVLATHLARHRAGRPAETLLRQLTGAWTTQALAVCAELRLPDALDTHTVLGAPALARAVGADPDTLVSLLRYLAMVGVVSADGDGYRLTETGALLRTDVPASMRPLALMYGGPFYQSFAALGHTVRTGEVAFDHLHGENHFDHFARDPGLAALFDESMAASSRMFEPLTAHPAVTTAARASAPGTVVDVAGGNGELLGRLLAAHPGLKGVLLERPHAVEAARRALDAAGHGDRCAYVAGDFADVPAGGDVYLLSRILHDWDDGRCREILRHCARAMPAHADLLVVERVLPADDSPSLATAWDLHMRCNVGGRERRADHYARLFADAGLTLVDTAPLPLDATVLHVRKAGTAVPGQATRPGRS
;
A
#
# COMPACT_ATOMS: atom_id res chain seq x y z
N MET A 1 -46.05 36.06 -1.84
CA MET A 1 -44.68 35.77 -1.36
C MET A 1 -44.83 35.01 -0.05
N THR A 2 -44.82 33.69 -0.09
CA THR A 2 -44.78 32.83 1.09
C THR A 2 -43.35 32.86 1.62
N THR A 3 -43.11 33.64 2.68
CA THR A 3 -41.88 33.57 3.47
C THR A 3 -41.82 32.21 4.13
N THR A 4 -40.99 31.31 3.61
CA THR A 4 -40.65 30.05 4.25
C THR A 4 -40.02 30.39 5.60
N SER A 5 -40.78 30.23 6.69
CA SER A 5 -40.27 30.45 8.04
C SER A 5 -39.34 29.29 8.39
N TYR A 6 -38.03 29.52 8.27
CA TYR A 6 -37.03 28.56 8.73
C TYR A 6 -37.06 28.45 10.26
N PRO A 7 -36.77 27.28 10.85
CA PRO A 7 -36.67 27.16 12.29
C PRO A 7 -35.59 28.09 12.83
N THR A 8 -35.90 28.82 13.90
CA THR A 8 -34.96 29.74 14.56
C THR A 8 -33.82 28.94 15.21
N ASP A 9 -32.68 29.58 15.44
CA ASP A 9 -31.56 28.93 16.15
C ASP A 9 -31.97 28.45 17.55
N LEU A 10 -32.90 29.16 18.21
CA LEU A 10 -33.49 28.73 19.47
C LEU A 10 -34.28 27.43 19.32
N ALA A 11 -35.17 27.34 18.31
CA ALA A 11 -35.94 26.13 18.07
C ALA A 11 -35.05 24.92 17.79
N ARG A 12 -34.02 25.09 16.93
CA ARG A 12 -33.03 24.06 16.62
C ARG A 12 -32.25 23.64 17.87
N LEU A 13 -31.78 24.60 18.66
CA LEU A 13 -31.05 24.32 19.90
C LEU A 13 -31.92 23.57 20.91
N THR A 14 -33.16 24.01 21.14
CA THR A 14 -34.09 23.34 22.05
C THR A 14 -34.40 21.92 21.59
N GLU A 15 -34.57 21.69 20.28
CA GLU A 15 -34.77 20.36 19.69
C GLU A 15 -33.54 19.47 19.93
N THR A 16 -32.32 19.97 19.68
CA THR A 16 -31.09 19.24 19.95
C THR A 16 -30.91 18.92 21.44
N VAL A 17 -31.21 19.86 22.34
CA VAL A 17 -31.14 19.63 23.79
C VAL A 17 -32.16 18.58 24.23
N GLY A 18 -33.39 18.63 23.70
CA GLY A 18 -34.42 17.62 23.93
C GLY A 18 -33.96 16.25 23.45
N PHE A 19 -33.42 16.17 22.23
CA PHE A 19 -32.89 14.95 21.65
C PHE A 19 -31.78 14.32 22.51
N VAL A 20 -30.79 15.11 22.94
CA VAL A 20 -29.69 14.61 23.80
C VAL A 20 -30.19 14.13 25.17
N ARG A 21 -31.23 14.76 25.70
CA ARG A 21 -31.86 14.36 26.97
C ARG A 21 -32.63 13.04 26.85
N GLU A 22 -33.35 12.86 25.76
CA GLU A 22 -34.25 11.72 25.54
C GLU A 22 -33.54 10.47 25.00
N GLN A 23 -32.46 10.63 24.24
CA GLN A 23 -31.75 9.53 23.62
C GLN A 23 -30.53 9.09 24.45
N ASP A 24 -30.35 7.77 24.59
CA ASP A 24 -29.10 7.15 25.00
C ASP A 24 -28.53 6.32 23.84
N THR A 25 -27.39 5.66 24.01
CA THR A 25 -26.78 4.86 22.93
C THR A 25 -27.74 3.78 22.41
N ALA A 26 -28.47 3.11 23.31
CA ALA A 26 -29.32 1.97 22.96
C ALA A 26 -30.60 2.41 22.23
N THR A 27 -31.15 3.60 22.56
CA THR A 27 -32.30 4.17 21.86
C THR A 27 -31.90 4.91 20.58
N LEU A 28 -30.70 5.50 20.53
CA LEU A 28 -30.19 6.22 19.37
C LEU A 28 -29.85 5.28 18.20
N LEU A 29 -29.12 4.19 18.46
CA LEU A 29 -28.56 3.34 17.40
C LEU A 29 -29.62 2.78 16.44
N PRO A 30 -30.80 2.30 16.88
CA PRO A 30 -31.85 1.85 15.97
C PRO A 30 -32.45 2.96 15.10
N LEU A 31 -32.43 4.22 15.57
CA LEU A 31 -32.85 5.38 14.79
C LEU A 31 -31.79 5.77 13.77
N LEU A 32 -30.52 5.69 14.18
CA LEU A 32 -29.36 6.07 13.38
C LEU A 32 -29.08 5.07 12.26
N LEU A 33 -29.16 3.78 12.56
CA LEU A 33 -28.83 2.63 11.72
C LEU A 33 -30.01 1.63 11.71
N PRO A 34 -31.03 1.88 10.89
CA PRO A 34 -32.17 0.98 10.78
C PRO A 34 -31.73 -0.40 10.31
N GLY A 35 -32.15 -1.46 11.00
CA GLY A 35 -31.87 -2.84 10.62
C GLY A 35 -30.85 -3.57 11.51
N LEU A 36 -30.28 -2.89 12.52
CA LEU A 36 -29.47 -3.55 13.55
C LEU A 36 -30.27 -4.64 14.26
N ASP A 37 -29.68 -5.83 14.36
CA ASP A 37 -30.23 -6.89 15.21
C ASP A 37 -29.89 -6.66 16.70
N ALA A 38 -30.47 -7.49 17.58
CA ALA A 38 -30.30 -7.33 19.03
C ALA A 38 -28.87 -7.61 19.52
N LEU A 39 -28.11 -8.48 18.84
CA LEU A 39 -26.73 -8.80 19.20
C LEU A 39 -25.78 -7.71 18.72
N GLU A 40 -25.97 -7.23 17.49
CA GLU A 40 -25.25 -6.08 16.92
C GLU A 40 -25.46 -4.82 17.77
N LEU A 41 -26.72 -4.51 18.11
CA LEU A 41 -27.06 -3.38 18.97
C LEU A 41 -26.32 -3.47 20.31
N ARG A 42 -26.40 -4.62 20.98
CA ARG A 42 -25.71 -4.82 22.26
C ARG A 42 -24.20 -4.68 22.11
N ALA A 43 -23.62 -5.24 21.06
CA ALA A 43 -22.18 -5.17 20.83
C ALA A 43 -21.67 -3.73 20.66
N VAL A 44 -22.44 -2.87 20.00
CA VAL A 44 -22.10 -1.44 19.86
C VAL A 44 -22.33 -0.68 21.16
N VAL A 45 -23.46 -0.91 21.84
CA VAL A 45 -23.77 -0.27 23.15
C VAL A 45 -22.72 -0.59 24.20
N ASP A 46 -22.19 -1.82 24.24
CA ASP A 46 -21.16 -2.23 25.19
C ASP A 46 -19.78 -1.55 24.94
N ARG A 47 -19.60 -0.86 23.81
CA ARG A 47 -18.30 -0.33 23.36
C ARG A 47 -18.31 1.16 23.07
N CYS A 48 -19.48 1.71 22.78
CA CYS A 48 -19.67 3.09 22.38
C CYS A 48 -20.67 3.77 23.31
N ARG A 49 -20.42 5.04 23.62
CA ARG A 49 -21.41 5.89 24.26
C ARG A 49 -21.83 7.02 23.34
N PHE A 50 -23.12 7.35 23.32
CA PHE A 50 -23.58 8.60 22.73
C PHE A 50 -23.02 9.76 23.55
N SER A 51 -22.13 10.56 22.96
CA SER A 51 -21.37 11.61 23.63
C SER A 51 -22.05 12.96 23.49
N HIS A 52 -22.36 13.36 22.26
CA HIS A 52 -22.96 14.66 21.98
C HIS A 52 -23.70 14.70 20.65
N ALA A 53 -24.59 15.68 20.53
CA ALA A 53 -25.11 16.15 19.25
C ALA A 53 -24.57 17.56 19.00
N ALA A 54 -24.20 17.85 17.76
CA ALA A 54 -23.66 19.14 17.37
C ALA A 54 -24.60 19.92 16.47
N LEU A 55 -24.51 21.25 16.52
CA LEU A 55 -25.20 22.15 15.61
C LEU A 55 -24.46 23.48 15.45
N LEU A 56 -24.70 24.18 14.35
CA LEU A 56 -24.21 25.53 14.08
C LEU A 56 -25.35 26.56 14.27
N VAL A 57 -25.11 27.59 15.09
CA VAL A 57 -26.03 28.70 15.38
C VAL A 57 -25.40 30.05 15.02
N PHE A 58 -26.23 31.08 14.85
CA PHE A 58 -25.82 32.38 14.33
C PHE A 58 -26.33 33.55 15.18
N PRO A 59 -25.85 33.71 16.42
CA PRO A 59 -26.25 34.81 17.30
C PRO A 59 -25.67 36.16 16.81
N PRO A 60 -26.37 37.28 17.03
CA PRO A 60 -25.90 38.60 16.61
C PRO A 60 -24.76 39.17 17.46
N SER A 61 -24.58 38.67 18.68
CA SER A 61 -23.51 39.07 19.59
C SER A 61 -23.19 37.97 20.61
N PRO A 62 -22.07 38.04 21.35
CA PRO A 62 -21.77 37.11 22.44
C PRO A 62 -22.85 37.09 23.53
N GLU A 63 -23.44 38.25 23.86
CA GLU A 63 -24.52 38.34 24.85
C GLU A 63 -25.78 37.61 24.36
N ALA A 64 -26.08 37.73 23.07
CA ALA A 64 -27.18 37.01 22.44
C ALA A 64 -26.93 35.50 22.39
N LEU A 65 -25.67 35.07 22.27
CA LEU A 65 -25.30 33.65 22.40
C LEU A 65 -25.58 33.13 23.82
N HIS A 66 -25.19 33.88 24.86
CA HIS A 66 -25.48 33.48 26.24
C HIS A 66 -27.00 33.40 26.51
N ALA A 67 -27.77 34.37 26.01
CA ALA A 67 -29.23 34.34 26.09
C ALA A 67 -29.82 33.13 25.35
N LEU A 68 -29.34 32.85 24.13
CA LEU A 68 -29.76 31.69 23.33
C LEU A 68 -29.49 30.36 24.07
N LEU A 69 -28.33 30.22 24.71
CA LEU A 69 -28.00 29.04 25.52
C LEU A 69 -28.92 28.90 26.72
N ALA A 70 -29.16 29.99 27.47
CA ALA A 70 -30.07 29.99 28.62
C ALA A 70 -31.49 29.59 28.22
N ASP A 71 -32.02 30.21 27.17
CA ASP A 71 -33.38 29.95 26.66
C ASP A 71 -33.49 28.52 26.09
N GLY A 72 -32.40 27.98 25.54
CA GLY A 72 -32.27 26.59 25.10
C GLY A 72 -32.14 25.57 26.24
N GLY A 73 -31.99 26.02 27.49
CA GLY A 73 -31.82 25.15 28.66
C GLY A 73 -30.39 24.64 28.88
N LEU A 74 -29.39 25.38 28.39
CA LEU A 74 -27.96 25.12 28.57
C LEU A 74 -27.32 26.20 29.47
N PRO A 75 -26.19 25.91 30.14
CA PRO A 75 -25.45 26.90 30.91
C PRO A 75 -25.04 28.10 30.03
N PRO A 76 -25.43 29.34 30.39
CA PRO A 76 -25.15 30.52 29.59
C PRO A 76 -23.67 30.93 29.58
N ASP A 77 -22.91 30.49 30.58
CA ASP A 77 -21.49 30.81 30.80
C ASP A 77 -20.54 29.71 30.30
N ALA A 78 -21.01 28.86 29.38
CA ALA A 78 -20.20 27.81 28.78
C ALA A 78 -18.94 28.40 28.10
N THR A 79 -17.78 27.79 28.37
CA THR A 79 -16.50 28.28 27.84
C THR A 79 -16.46 28.15 26.31
N ALA A 80 -16.34 29.29 25.64
CA ALA A 80 -16.17 29.36 24.19
C ALA A 80 -14.69 29.32 23.77
N ARG A 81 -14.36 28.46 22.81
CA ARG A 81 -13.02 28.36 22.21
C ARG A 81 -13.08 28.66 20.70
N PRO A 82 -12.02 29.18 20.06
CA PRO A 82 -12.00 29.29 18.61
C PRO A 82 -12.13 27.92 17.93
N SER A 83 -13.00 27.81 16.92
CA SER A 83 -13.15 26.59 16.11
C SER A 83 -12.45 26.78 14.76
N VAL A 84 -11.22 26.29 14.64
CA VAL A 84 -10.44 26.41 13.40
C VAL A 84 -11.06 25.55 12.28
N VAL A 85 -11.47 24.32 12.59
CA VAL A 85 -11.96 23.37 11.58
C VAL A 85 -13.27 23.84 10.94
N VAL A 86 -14.27 24.23 11.75
CA VAL A 86 -15.56 24.67 11.22
C VAL A 86 -15.44 26.02 10.51
N ARG A 87 -14.60 26.92 11.04
CA ARG A 87 -14.27 28.19 10.37
C ARG A 87 -13.71 27.97 8.97
N ASP A 88 -12.69 27.12 8.84
CA ASP A 88 -12.03 26.88 7.56
C ASP A 88 -12.97 26.17 6.57
N ARG A 89 -13.86 25.27 7.06
CA ARG A 89 -14.92 24.65 6.24
C ARG A 89 -15.95 25.65 5.75
N LEU A 90 -16.44 26.53 6.63
CA LEU A 90 -17.39 27.58 6.26
C LEU A 90 -16.77 28.57 5.26
N ALA A 91 -15.52 28.97 5.50
CA ALA A 91 -14.76 29.84 4.61
C ALA A 91 -14.62 29.22 3.21
N ALA A 92 -14.20 27.96 3.12
CA ALA A 92 -14.06 27.25 1.85
C ALA A 92 -15.41 27.08 1.12
N ARG A 93 -16.48 26.72 1.84
CA ARG A 93 -17.81 26.47 1.26
C ARG A 93 -18.43 27.74 0.70
N HIS A 94 -18.19 28.89 1.33
CA HIS A 94 -18.76 30.18 0.94
C HIS A 94 -17.77 31.11 0.23
N GLY A 95 -16.56 30.63 -0.07
CA GLY A 95 -15.53 31.39 -0.79
C GLY A 95 -15.05 32.65 -0.05
N ARG A 96 -14.90 32.56 1.29
CA ARG A 96 -14.51 33.68 2.16
C ARG A 96 -13.11 33.47 2.75
N ASP A 97 -12.52 34.56 3.24
CA ASP A 97 -11.32 34.48 4.07
C ASP A 97 -11.70 33.94 5.47
N PRO A 98 -11.06 32.87 5.98
CA PRO A 98 -11.28 32.38 7.34
C PRO A 98 -11.14 33.46 8.42
N ALA A 99 -10.29 34.48 8.21
CA ALA A 99 -10.09 35.57 9.16
C ALA A 99 -11.36 36.44 9.37
N GLU A 100 -12.32 36.39 8.44
CA GLU A 100 -13.58 37.13 8.50
C GLU A 100 -14.65 36.42 9.34
N LEU A 101 -14.41 35.16 9.74
CA LEU A 101 -15.40 34.33 10.42
C LEU A 101 -15.00 34.08 11.88
N ASP A 102 -15.70 34.73 12.83
CA ASP A 102 -15.56 34.45 14.26
C ASP A 102 -16.43 33.24 14.65
N VAL A 103 -15.89 32.04 14.41
CA VAL A 103 -16.53 30.78 14.79
C VAL A 103 -15.98 30.29 16.12
N ARG A 104 -16.88 30.11 17.08
CA ARG A 104 -16.61 29.54 18.39
C ARG A 104 -17.22 28.16 18.54
N ILE A 105 -16.59 27.33 19.37
CA ILE A 105 -17.11 26.04 19.81
C ILE A 105 -17.35 26.07 21.31
N LEU A 106 -18.50 25.54 21.73
CA LEU A 106 -18.91 25.38 23.12
C LEU A 106 -19.41 23.94 23.31
N ARG A 107 -19.12 23.33 24.46
CA ARG A 107 -19.60 21.98 24.81
C ARG A 107 -20.36 21.96 26.15
N PRO A 108 -21.46 22.72 26.28
CA PRO A 108 -22.26 22.70 27.50
C PRO A 108 -22.85 21.30 27.78
N ARG A 109 -22.89 20.91 29.06
CA ARG A 109 -23.58 19.69 29.50
C ARG A 109 -25.09 19.91 29.54
N VAL A 110 -25.84 18.89 29.13
CA VAL A 110 -27.30 18.90 29.23
C VAL A 110 -27.71 18.52 30.65
N ALA A 111 -28.55 19.35 31.29
CA ALA A 111 -29.03 19.08 32.64
C ALA A 111 -29.74 17.71 32.71
N GLY A 112 -29.34 16.89 33.70
CA GLY A 112 -29.87 15.54 33.88
C GLY A 112 -29.23 14.46 32.99
N SER A 113 -28.16 14.80 32.26
CA SER A 113 -27.39 13.86 31.43
C SER A 113 -25.89 14.06 31.62
N ASP A 114 -25.11 13.02 31.35
CA ASP A 114 -23.65 13.07 31.21
C ASP A 114 -23.20 13.53 29.82
N ARG A 115 -24.13 13.68 28.88
CA ARG A 115 -23.93 14.09 27.48
C ARG A 115 -23.88 15.60 27.31
N THR A 116 -23.30 16.05 26.19
CA THR A 116 -23.17 17.46 25.85
C THR A 116 -23.92 17.81 24.57
N VAL A 117 -24.17 19.11 24.37
CA VAL A 117 -24.47 19.65 23.05
C VAL A 117 -23.23 20.40 22.59
N GLU A 118 -22.73 20.08 21.40
CA GLU A 118 -21.62 20.82 20.79
C GLU A 118 -22.17 21.95 19.93
N VAL A 119 -22.04 23.18 20.43
CA VAL A 119 -22.56 24.38 19.76
C VAL A 119 -21.41 25.06 19.04
N PHE A 120 -21.48 25.07 17.71
CA PHE A 120 -20.70 25.99 16.90
C PHE A 120 -21.48 27.30 16.79
N ALA A 121 -20.84 28.43 17.09
CA ALA A 121 -21.46 29.74 17.01
C ALA A 121 -20.65 30.63 16.07
N LEU A 122 -21.28 31.08 14.97
CA LEU A 122 -20.75 32.14 14.13
C LEU A 122 -21.48 33.44 14.47
N LEU A 123 -20.75 34.47 14.90
CA LEU A 123 -21.38 35.77 15.18
C LEU A 123 -21.85 36.43 13.87
N VAL A 124 -23.13 36.81 13.81
CA VAL A 124 -23.75 37.45 12.65
C VAL A 124 -24.42 38.77 13.05
N PRO A 125 -23.65 39.87 13.18
CA PRO A 125 -24.19 41.16 13.56
C PRO A 125 -25.32 41.63 12.61
N PRO A 126 -26.33 42.36 13.11
CA PRO A 126 -27.40 42.88 12.27
C PRO A 126 -26.86 43.74 11.12
N GLY A 127 -27.28 43.45 9.88
CA GLY A 127 -26.82 44.16 8.68
C GLY A 127 -25.47 43.69 8.14
N SER A 128 -24.86 42.64 8.71
CA SER A 128 -23.67 42.00 8.14
C SER A 128 -24.00 41.22 6.86
N ASP A 129 -23.02 41.11 5.99
CA ASP A 129 -23.03 40.30 4.76
C ASP A 129 -23.01 38.78 5.04
N LEU A 130 -22.90 38.38 6.31
CA LEU A 130 -22.99 37.00 6.79
C LEU A 130 -24.43 36.48 6.89
N THR A 131 -25.44 37.36 6.77
CA THR A 131 -26.86 36.99 6.89
C THR A 131 -27.25 35.90 5.88
N GLY A 132 -26.86 36.05 4.61
CA GLY A 132 -27.17 35.07 3.57
C GLY A 132 -26.46 33.72 3.78
N LEU A 133 -25.23 33.74 4.34
CA LEU A 133 -24.50 32.53 4.72
C LEU A 133 -25.24 31.81 5.85
N ALA A 134 -25.65 32.54 6.89
CA ALA A 134 -26.39 31.98 8.03
C ALA A 134 -27.71 31.33 7.61
N GLU A 135 -28.47 31.95 6.71
CA GLU A 135 -29.71 31.37 6.17
C GLU A 135 -29.46 30.07 5.40
N GLN A 136 -28.41 30.03 4.56
CA GLN A 136 -28.05 28.82 3.82
C GLN A 136 -27.62 27.69 4.75
N GLU A 137 -26.80 27.99 5.76
CA GLU A 137 -26.32 27.00 6.72
C GLU A 137 -27.44 26.49 7.64
N ARG A 138 -28.37 27.34 8.08
CA ARG A 138 -29.58 26.90 8.80
C ARG A 138 -30.42 25.92 7.98
N THR A 139 -30.46 26.11 6.66
CA THR A 139 -31.27 25.28 5.76
C THR A 139 -30.59 23.94 5.47
N ARG A 140 -29.26 23.95 5.29
CA ARG A 140 -28.50 22.76 4.88
C ARG A 140 -27.96 21.94 6.04
N ASP A 141 -27.81 22.56 7.20
CA ASP A 141 -27.40 21.98 8.47
C ASP A 141 -26.11 21.15 8.38
N HIS A 142 -25.12 21.67 7.65
CA HIS A 142 -23.92 20.92 7.27
C HIS A 142 -23.04 20.50 8.45
N GLU A 143 -23.03 21.28 9.53
CA GLU A 143 -22.21 21.00 10.71
C GLU A 143 -22.96 20.18 11.77
N ALA A 144 -24.25 19.90 11.56
CA ALA A 144 -25.01 19.06 12.49
C ALA A 144 -24.61 17.60 12.36
N HIS A 145 -24.22 17.00 13.49
CA HIS A 145 -23.81 15.61 13.55
C HIS A 145 -24.09 15.00 14.93
N LEU A 146 -24.06 13.68 15.00
CA LEU A 146 -24.14 12.92 16.24
C LEU A 146 -22.80 12.25 16.50
N ALA A 147 -22.32 12.25 17.73
CA ALA A 147 -21.04 11.66 18.08
C ALA A 147 -21.19 10.46 19.00
N LEU A 148 -20.56 9.35 18.62
CA LEU A 148 -20.32 8.19 19.46
C LEU A 148 -18.86 8.21 19.89
N GLU A 149 -18.61 7.98 21.17
CA GLU A 149 -17.26 7.84 21.71
C GLU A 149 -16.98 6.37 22.04
N VAL A 150 -15.84 5.86 21.57
CA VAL A 150 -15.39 4.49 21.86
C VAL A 150 -14.67 4.48 23.20
N GLU A 151 -15.17 3.70 24.17
CA GLU A 151 -14.65 3.72 25.54
C GLU A 151 -13.37 2.90 25.73
N GLN A 152 -13.26 1.78 25.01
CA GLN A 152 -12.10 0.88 25.07
C GLN A 152 -11.63 0.54 23.65
N PRO A 153 -10.86 1.45 23.02
CA PRO A 153 -10.44 1.27 21.65
C PRO A 153 -9.39 0.15 21.55
N ASP A 154 -9.67 -0.81 20.67
CA ASP A 154 -8.77 -1.88 20.26
C ASP A 154 -8.86 -2.02 18.72
N PRO A 155 -7.77 -2.32 18.00
CA PRO A 155 -7.78 -2.39 16.54
C PRO A 155 -8.85 -3.33 15.95
N LEU A 156 -9.12 -4.48 16.58
CA LEU A 156 -10.16 -5.41 16.12
C LEU A 156 -11.56 -4.84 16.39
N VAL A 157 -11.77 -4.24 17.56
CA VAL A 157 -13.01 -3.54 17.90
C VAL A 157 -13.31 -2.43 16.90
N LEU A 158 -12.33 -1.59 16.61
CA LEU A 158 -12.49 -0.45 15.70
C LEU A 158 -12.77 -0.90 14.26
N ARG A 159 -12.08 -1.93 13.78
CA ARG A 159 -12.35 -2.53 12.46
C ARG A 159 -13.75 -3.12 12.39
N GLY A 160 -14.17 -3.84 13.44
CA GLY A 160 -15.51 -4.41 13.55
C GLY A 160 -16.61 -3.35 13.57
N LEU A 161 -16.44 -2.28 14.38
CA LEU A 161 -17.37 -1.15 14.42
C LEU A 161 -17.48 -0.46 13.06
N CYS A 162 -16.36 -0.13 12.41
CA CYS A 162 -16.37 0.48 11.08
C CYS A 162 -17.06 -0.41 10.04
N ALA A 163 -16.81 -1.73 10.08
CA ALA A 163 -17.44 -2.69 9.17
C ALA A 163 -18.96 -2.76 9.40
N LEU A 164 -19.40 -2.82 10.65
CA LEU A 164 -20.82 -2.85 11.04
C LEU A 164 -21.53 -1.56 10.60
N LEU A 165 -20.96 -0.38 10.87
CA LEU A 165 -21.50 0.89 10.38
C LEU A 165 -21.68 0.89 8.86
N THR A 166 -20.66 0.39 8.13
CA THR A 166 -20.69 0.32 6.66
C THR A 166 -21.72 -0.68 6.14
N GLN A 167 -21.84 -1.84 6.79
CA GLN A 167 -22.83 -2.87 6.46
C GLN A 167 -24.26 -2.34 6.57
N HIS A 168 -24.53 -1.50 7.57
CA HIS A 168 -25.81 -0.84 7.78
C HIS A 168 -25.94 0.49 7.02
N GLY A 169 -25.12 0.71 5.99
CA GLY A 169 -25.28 1.77 5.01
C GLY A 169 -24.69 3.13 5.39
N ALA A 170 -23.93 3.22 6.48
CA ALA A 170 -23.10 4.39 6.72
C ALA A 170 -21.92 4.42 5.74
N THR A 171 -21.48 5.59 5.29
CA THR A 171 -20.35 5.70 4.36
C THR A 171 -19.25 6.58 4.92
N ALA A 172 -17.99 6.18 4.75
CA ALA A 172 -16.85 6.94 5.26
C ALA A 172 -16.81 8.34 4.63
N ASP A 173 -16.69 9.37 5.47
CA ASP A 173 -16.80 10.80 5.13
C ASP A 173 -15.63 11.64 5.72
N GLY A 174 -14.43 11.07 5.65
CA GLY A 174 -13.21 11.71 6.13
C GLY A 174 -12.93 11.46 7.61
N GLY A 175 -11.96 12.18 8.17
CA GLY A 175 -11.48 11.96 9.53
C GLY A 175 -10.07 12.48 9.71
N GLY A 176 -9.54 12.34 10.92
CA GLY A 176 -8.19 12.79 11.26
C GLY A 176 -7.82 12.47 12.70
N TYR A 177 -6.53 12.60 13.02
CA TYR A 177 -6.04 12.59 14.40
C TYR A 177 -5.86 14.03 14.89
N ASN A 178 -6.37 14.33 16.08
CA ASN A 178 -6.18 15.61 16.74
C ASN A 178 -5.22 15.44 17.92
N PRO A 179 -3.97 15.95 17.84
CA PRO A 179 -2.99 15.81 18.91
C PRO A 179 -3.36 16.62 20.17
N HIS A 180 -4.25 17.61 20.08
CA HIS A 180 -4.66 18.42 21.24
C HIS A 180 -5.71 17.73 22.12
N GLU A 181 -6.53 16.87 21.53
CA GLU A 181 -7.55 16.09 22.23
C GLU A 181 -7.10 14.64 22.47
N ASP A 182 -5.94 14.26 21.91
CA ASP A 182 -5.43 12.90 21.84
C ASP A 182 -6.53 11.93 21.38
N GLY A 183 -7.07 12.21 20.19
CA GLY A 183 -8.22 11.49 19.66
C GLY A 183 -8.19 11.38 18.14
N THR A 184 -8.51 10.19 17.64
CA THR A 184 -8.78 9.92 16.24
C THR A 184 -10.27 10.02 15.98
N VAL A 185 -10.67 10.81 14.99
CA VAL A 185 -12.05 11.02 14.60
C VAL A 185 -12.31 10.38 13.24
N LEU A 186 -13.35 9.56 13.16
CA LEU A 186 -13.82 8.94 11.91
C LEU A 186 -15.22 9.43 11.60
N TYR A 187 -15.41 10.09 10.46
CA TYR A 187 -16.70 10.62 10.05
C TYR A 187 -17.42 9.65 9.14
N PHE A 188 -18.74 9.55 9.30
CA PHE A 188 -19.60 8.79 8.41
C PHE A 188 -20.80 9.64 7.99
N THR A 189 -21.24 9.51 6.75
CA THR A 189 -22.63 9.84 6.41
C THR A 189 -23.54 8.73 6.94
N VAL A 190 -24.73 9.08 7.41
CA VAL A 190 -25.72 8.06 7.84
C VAL A 190 -26.53 7.54 6.65
N PRO A 191 -27.11 6.33 6.72
CA PRO A 191 -27.97 5.80 5.68
C PRO A 191 -29.22 6.65 5.46
N ALA A 192 -29.74 6.67 4.22
CA ALA A 192 -30.93 7.46 3.86
C ALA A 192 -32.20 7.09 4.65
N GLY A 193 -32.26 5.88 5.23
CA GLY A 193 -33.36 5.42 6.09
C GLY A 193 -33.26 5.90 7.55
N SER A 194 -32.21 6.63 7.93
CA SER A 194 -32.02 7.13 9.29
C SER A 194 -33.17 8.04 9.72
N LYS A 195 -33.62 7.89 10.97
CA LYS A 195 -34.78 8.60 11.54
C LYS A 195 -34.39 9.70 12.54
N THR A 196 -33.10 9.99 12.67
CA THR A 196 -32.60 10.98 13.64
C THR A 196 -32.70 12.42 13.15
N GLY A 197 -32.85 12.65 11.84
CA GLY A 197 -32.75 13.98 11.23
C GLY A 197 -31.31 14.45 10.96
N TYR A 198 -30.31 13.81 11.56
CA TYR A 198 -28.90 14.11 11.35
C TYR A 198 -28.36 13.36 10.15
N ARG A 199 -27.46 13.99 9.37
CA ARG A 199 -26.88 13.38 8.16
C ARG A 199 -25.49 12.79 8.37
N ARG A 200 -24.89 13.07 9.52
CA ARG A 200 -23.50 12.75 9.80
C ARG A 200 -23.36 12.14 11.20
N LEU A 201 -22.48 11.16 11.27
CA LEU A 201 -22.05 10.48 12.46
C LEU A 201 -20.55 10.73 12.64
N GLU A 202 -20.16 11.12 13.84
CA GLU A 202 -18.78 11.17 14.30
C GLU A 202 -18.53 9.94 15.19
N LEU A 203 -17.45 9.21 14.92
CA LEU A 203 -16.94 8.20 15.83
C LEU A 203 -15.62 8.71 16.40
N TYR A 204 -15.66 9.17 17.64
CA TYR A 204 -14.49 9.62 18.39
C TYR A 204 -13.80 8.43 19.05
N VAL A 205 -12.50 8.33 18.85
CA VAL A 205 -11.67 7.23 19.35
C VAL A 205 -10.47 7.82 20.11
N PRO A 206 -10.37 7.63 21.44
CA PRO A 206 -9.22 8.08 22.20
C PRO A 206 -7.91 7.47 21.68
N GLY A 207 -6.86 8.29 21.56
CA GLY A 207 -5.52 7.91 21.08
C GLY A 207 -5.33 7.99 19.56
N GLU A 208 -4.10 7.69 19.12
CA GLU A 208 -3.71 7.66 17.71
C GLU A 208 -3.91 6.25 17.09
N HIS A 209 -4.74 6.17 16.05
CA HIS A 209 -5.09 4.90 15.38
C HIS A 209 -4.79 4.96 13.87
N PRO A 210 -3.52 5.01 13.46
CA PRO A 210 -3.12 5.37 12.09
C PRO A 210 -3.61 4.35 11.04
N ASP A 211 -3.56 3.05 11.36
CA ASP A 211 -3.99 2.00 10.42
C ASP A 211 -5.51 2.04 10.15
N VAL A 212 -6.30 2.23 11.21
CA VAL A 212 -7.77 2.29 11.12
C VAL A 212 -8.16 3.56 10.35
N LEU A 213 -7.53 4.69 10.68
CA LEU A 213 -7.76 5.96 9.99
C LEU A 213 -7.36 5.87 8.51
N ALA A 214 -6.20 5.31 8.18
CA ALA A 214 -5.76 5.13 6.80
C ALA A 214 -6.75 4.28 5.99
N THR A 215 -7.23 3.18 6.58
CA THR A 215 -8.23 2.31 5.95
C THR A 215 -9.56 3.04 5.75
N HIS A 216 -10.01 3.81 6.74
CA HIS A 216 -11.24 4.61 6.66
C HIS A 216 -11.14 5.68 5.56
N LEU A 217 -10.04 6.43 5.52
CA LEU A 217 -9.78 7.44 4.49
C LEU A 217 -9.66 6.83 3.09
N ALA A 218 -9.09 5.63 2.97
CA ALA A 218 -9.05 4.90 1.70
C ALA A 218 -10.46 4.58 1.18
N ARG A 219 -11.38 4.15 2.07
CA ARG A 219 -12.80 3.93 1.70
C ARG A 219 -13.50 5.23 1.28
N HIS A 220 -13.29 6.32 2.01
CA HIS A 220 -13.82 7.63 1.64
C HIS A 220 -13.31 8.08 0.25
N ARG A 221 -12.01 7.86 -0.05
CA ARG A 221 -11.42 8.14 -1.37
C ARG A 221 -12.00 7.23 -2.47
N ALA A 222 -12.26 5.96 -2.18
CA ALA A 222 -12.88 5.03 -3.12
C ALA A 222 -14.30 5.47 -3.52
N GLY A 223 -15.02 6.19 -2.65
CA GLY A 223 -16.29 6.85 -2.96
C GLY A 223 -16.18 7.98 -4.00
N ARG A 224 -14.97 8.34 -4.45
CA ARG A 224 -14.69 9.38 -5.46
C ARG A 224 -13.99 8.77 -6.68
N PRO A 225 -14.74 8.12 -7.58
CA PRO A 225 -14.16 7.34 -8.68
C PRO A 225 -13.30 8.19 -9.63
N ALA A 226 -13.68 9.45 -9.89
CA ALA A 226 -12.91 10.35 -10.75
C ALA A 226 -11.52 10.68 -10.16
N GLU A 227 -11.45 10.97 -8.86
CA GLU A 227 -10.17 11.24 -8.18
C GLU A 227 -9.29 9.99 -8.13
N THR A 228 -9.90 8.82 -7.94
CA THR A 228 -9.20 7.53 -7.93
C THR A 228 -8.60 7.23 -9.30
N LEU A 229 -9.39 7.36 -10.39
CA LEU A 229 -8.92 7.16 -11.75
C LEU A 229 -7.82 8.16 -12.11
N LEU A 230 -7.99 9.45 -11.78
CA LEU A 230 -6.98 10.46 -12.04
C LEU A 230 -5.64 10.08 -11.39
N ARG A 231 -5.66 9.66 -10.11
CA ARG A 231 -4.45 9.23 -9.40
C ARG A 231 -3.74 8.07 -10.11
N GLN A 232 -4.51 7.09 -10.59
CA GLN A 232 -3.98 5.95 -11.34
C GLN A 232 -3.35 6.39 -12.68
N LEU A 233 -4.04 7.25 -13.43
CA LEU A 233 -3.53 7.81 -14.70
C LEU A 233 -2.21 8.57 -14.50
N THR A 234 -2.08 9.27 -13.37
CA THR A 234 -0.88 10.05 -13.04
C THR A 234 0.26 9.23 -12.44
N GLY A 235 0.09 7.92 -12.23
CA GLY A 235 1.14 7.06 -11.67
C GLY A 235 2.42 7.02 -12.51
N ALA A 236 2.30 7.21 -13.82
CA ALA A 236 3.44 7.31 -14.73
C ALA A 236 4.37 8.51 -14.40
N TRP A 237 3.84 9.58 -13.80
CA TRP A 237 4.62 10.72 -13.35
C TRP A 237 5.50 10.35 -12.15
N THR A 238 5.02 9.47 -11.26
CA THR A 238 5.83 8.94 -10.15
C THR A 238 7.03 8.18 -10.65
N THR A 239 6.87 7.27 -11.61
CA THR A 239 7.98 6.51 -12.19
C THR A 239 9.05 7.44 -12.76
N GLN A 240 8.64 8.46 -13.53
CA GLN A 240 9.57 9.44 -14.11
C GLN A 240 10.21 10.34 -13.04
N ALA A 241 9.46 10.79 -12.04
CA ALA A 241 10.00 11.59 -10.95
C ALA A 241 11.08 10.83 -10.15
N LEU A 242 10.87 9.54 -9.90
CA LEU A 242 11.86 8.66 -9.26
C LEU A 242 13.09 8.45 -10.14
N ALA A 243 12.91 8.26 -11.44
CA ALA A 243 14.01 8.10 -12.38
C ALA A 243 14.87 9.37 -12.48
N VAL A 244 14.25 10.55 -12.59
CA VAL A 244 14.95 11.85 -12.58
C VAL A 244 15.65 12.09 -11.25
N CYS A 245 15.01 11.75 -10.12
CA CYS A 245 15.63 11.80 -8.79
C CYS A 245 16.94 10.96 -8.74
N ALA A 246 16.88 9.73 -9.25
CA ALA A 246 18.00 8.80 -9.34
C ALA A 246 19.09 9.26 -10.33
N GLU A 247 18.69 9.83 -11.46
CA GLU A 247 19.58 10.34 -12.52
C GLU A 247 20.38 11.55 -12.03
N LEU A 248 19.70 12.52 -11.43
CA LEU A 248 20.32 13.72 -10.83
C LEU A 248 21.16 13.41 -9.59
N ARG A 249 21.17 12.15 -9.12
CA ARG A 249 21.84 11.73 -7.88
C ARG A 249 21.38 12.54 -6.66
N LEU A 250 20.11 12.93 -6.66
CA LEU A 250 19.49 13.67 -5.55
C LEU A 250 19.62 12.93 -4.21
N PRO A 251 19.44 11.59 -4.14
CA PRO A 251 19.64 10.86 -2.89
C PRO A 251 21.08 10.89 -2.37
N ASP A 252 22.08 11.02 -3.24
CA ASP A 252 23.49 11.09 -2.80
C ASP A 252 23.84 12.47 -2.21
N ALA A 253 23.06 13.50 -2.54
CA ALA A 253 23.22 14.86 -2.03
C ALA A 253 22.42 15.13 -0.74
N LEU A 254 21.62 14.15 -0.29
CA LEU A 254 20.78 14.24 0.90
C LEU A 254 21.12 13.13 1.90
N ASP A 255 20.70 13.32 3.14
CA ASP A 255 20.86 12.37 4.23
C ASP A 255 19.51 12.13 4.94
N THR A 256 19.38 11.05 5.71
CA THR A 256 18.15 10.76 6.48
C THR A 256 18.05 11.57 7.78
N HIS A 257 19.15 12.15 8.25
CA HIS A 257 19.20 12.93 9.48
C HIS A 257 19.41 14.43 9.25
N THR A 258 20.09 14.80 8.15
CA THR A 258 20.44 16.20 7.88
C THR A 258 19.50 16.84 6.86
N VAL A 259 18.97 18.02 7.21
CA VAL A 259 18.11 18.83 6.34
C VAL A 259 18.96 19.76 5.47
N LEU A 260 18.68 19.79 4.17
CA LEU A 260 19.35 20.67 3.20
C LEU A 260 18.34 21.57 2.48
N GLY A 261 18.66 22.86 2.39
CA GLY A 261 17.83 23.85 1.69
C GLY A 261 17.83 23.65 0.17
N ALA A 262 16.69 23.89 -0.48
CA ALA A 262 16.52 23.67 -1.92
C ALA A 262 17.55 24.40 -2.81
N PRO A 263 17.96 25.67 -2.54
CA PRO A 263 18.99 26.32 -3.36
C PRO A 263 20.37 25.65 -3.29
N ALA A 264 20.73 25.08 -2.13
CA ALA A 264 21.99 24.36 -1.98
C ALA A 264 21.92 23.01 -2.71
N LEU A 265 20.80 22.31 -2.59
CA LEU A 265 20.56 21.05 -3.28
C LEU A 265 20.56 21.22 -4.80
N ALA A 266 19.90 22.26 -5.32
CA ALA A 266 19.89 22.60 -6.74
C ALA A 266 21.30 22.79 -7.30
N ARG A 267 22.17 23.51 -6.59
CA ARG A 267 23.58 23.65 -6.96
C ARG A 267 24.35 22.32 -6.90
N ALA A 268 24.06 21.49 -5.90
CA ALA A 268 24.75 20.21 -5.72
C ALA A 268 24.45 19.22 -6.86
N VAL A 269 23.22 19.21 -7.37
CA VAL A 269 22.79 18.29 -8.44
C VAL A 269 22.73 18.93 -9.83
N GLY A 270 23.09 20.21 -9.96
CA GLY A 270 23.07 20.93 -11.23
C GLY A 270 21.66 21.16 -11.80
N ALA A 271 20.66 21.34 -10.94
CA ALA A 271 19.26 21.55 -11.36
C ALA A 271 18.82 23.02 -11.24
N ASP A 272 17.79 23.39 -11.98
CA ASP A 272 17.06 24.64 -11.79
C ASP A 272 16.36 24.66 -10.41
N PRO A 273 16.56 25.69 -9.56
CA PRO A 273 16.00 25.72 -8.21
C PRO A 273 14.47 25.62 -8.16
N ASP A 274 13.76 26.34 -9.02
CA ASP A 274 12.29 26.42 -8.96
C ASP A 274 11.63 25.11 -9.41
N THR A 275 12.20 24.51 -10.47
CA THR A 275 11.76 23.22 -10.98
C THR A 275 12.10 22.10 -9.99
N LEU A 276 13.29 22.15 -9.37
CA LEU A 276 13.68 21.17 -8.36
C LEU A 276 12.75 21.22 -7.13
N VAL A 277 12.34 22.41 -6.67
CA VAL A 277 11.36 22.54 -5.59
C VAL A 277 10.03 21.87 -5.95
N SER A 278 9.61 21.96 -7.22
CA SER A 278 8.40 21.27 -7.68
C SER A 278 8.55 19.75 -7.66
N LEU A 279 9.70 19.22 -8.09
CA LEU A 279 10.03 17.79 -7.98
C LEU A 279 10.09 17.35 -6.51
N LEU A 280 10.76 18.10 -5.64
CA LEU A 280 10.89 17.79 -4.21
C LEU A 280 9.54 17.76 -3.49
N ARG A 281 8.63 18.69 -3.80
CA ARG A 281 7.24 18.65 -3.28
C ARG A 281 6.52 17.37 -3.71
N TYR A 282 6.71 16.95 -4.95
CA TYR A 282 6.12 15.71 -5.46
C TYR A 282 6.75 14.47 -4.80
N LEU A 283 8.07 14.43 -4.67
CA LEU A 283 8.81 13.36 -3.97
C LEU A 283 8.43 13.30 -2.48
N ALA A 284 8.14 14.43 -1.84
CA ALA A 284 7.64 14.49 -0.47
C ALA A 284 6.23 13.90 -0.37
N MET A 285 5.35 14.22 -1.32
CA MET A 285 4.00 13.65 -1.40
C MET A 285 4.02 12.12 -1.51
N VAL A 286 4.98 11.55 -2.25
CA VAL A 286 5.14 10.09 -2.39
C VAL A 286 6.08 9.46 -1.35
N GLY A 287 6.55 10.23 -0.36
CA GLY A 287 7.31 9.72 0.79
C GLY A 287 8.77 9.36 0.52
N VAL A 288 9.38 9.89 -0.54
CA VAL A 288 10.81 9.66 -0.88
C VAL A 288 11.71 10.65 -0.13
N VAL A 289 11.22 11.87 0.07
CA VAL A 289 11.86 12.90 0.91
C VAL A 289 10.85 13.39 1.94
N SER A 290 11.32 14.07 2.97
CA SER A 290 10.45 14.83 3.88
C SER A 290 10.87 16.29 3.88
N ALA A 291 9.87 17.18 3.87
CA ALA A 291 10.08 18.60 4.04
C ALA A 291 10.17 18.91 5.55
N ASP A 292 11.20 19.66 5.94
CA ASP A 292 11.39 20.13 7.31
C ASP A 292 11.83 21.60 7.29
N GLY A 293 10.94 22.48 7.74
CA GLY A 293 11.09 23.93 7.54
C GLY A 293 11.25 24.29 6.06
N ASP A 294 12.33 25.02 5.75
CA ASP A 294 12.67 25.46 4.39
C ASP A 294 13.57 24.47 3.62
N GLY A 295 13.77 23.26 4.16
CA GLY A 295 14.66 22.25 3.59
C GLY A 295 14.05 20.87 3.45
N TYR A 296 14.85 19.95 2.94
CA TYR A 296 14.47 18.57 2.67
C TYR A 296 15.52 17.61 3.21
N ARG A 297 15.08 16.41 3.61
CA ARG A 297 15.93 15.25 3.94
C ARG A 297 15.36 13.98 3.31
N LEU A 298 16.15 12.93 3.19
CA LEU A 298 15.65 11.63 2.72
C LEU A 298 14.77 10.96 3.76
N THR A 299 13.81 10.16 3.29
CA THR A 299 13.19 9.11 4.09
C THR A 299 13.99 7.82 3.95
N GLU A 300 13.67 6.80 4.77
CA GLU A 300 14.21 5.45 4.61
C GLU A 300 13.93 4.88 3.20
N THR A 301 12.76 5.19 2.62
CA THR A 301 12.41 4.80 1.25
C THR A 301 13.31 5.47 0.22
N GLY A 302 13.56 6.78 0.35
CA GLY A 302 14.47 7.50 -0.54
C GLY A 302 15.92 7.06 -0.41
N ALA A 303 16.35 6.64 0.79
CA ALA A 303 17.71 6.15 1.04
C ALA A 303 18.05 4.89 0.21
N LEU A 304 17.06 4.09 -0.19
CA LEU A 304 17.27 2.93 -1.08
C LEU A 304 17.78 3.32 -2.48
N LEU A 305 17.66 4.59 -2.88
CA LEU A 305 18.14 5.09 -4.17
C LEU A 305 19.56 5.67 -4.11
N ARG A 306 20.22 5.67 -2.94
CA ARG A 306 21.62 6.08 -2.82
C ARG A 306 22.54 5.11 -3.54
N THR A 307 23.65 5.63 -4.04
CA THR A 307 24.67 4.82 -4.74
C THR A 307 25.60 4.06 -3.80
N ASP A 308 25.73 4.51 -2.56
CA ASP A 308 26.68 3.99 -1.58
C ASP A 308 26.07 2.98 -0.59
N VAL A 309 24.81 2.59 -0.80
CA VAL A 309 24.12 1.61 0.06
C VAL A 309 24.17 0.20 -0.54
N PRO A 310 24.33 -0.84 0.28
CA PRO A 310 24.22 -2.22 -0.18
C PRO A 310 22.84 -2.49 -0.78
N ALA A 311 22.81 -3.10 -1.97
CA ALA A 311 21.58 -3.37 -2.74
C ALA A 311 20.76 -2.11 -3.05
N SER A 312 21.44 -1.06 -3.53
CA SER A 312 20.80 0.12 -4.11
C SER A 312 19.74 -0.25 -5.16
N MET A 313 18.58 0.39 -5.08
CA MET A 313 17.51 0.30 -6.07
C MET A 313 17.61 1.38 -7.16
N ARG A 314 18.66 2.20 -7.15
CA ARG A 314 18.90 3.21 -8.18
C ARG A 314 18.90 2.63 -9.61
N PRO A 315 19.58 1.50 -9.89
CA PRO A 315 19.58 0.91 -11.23
C PRO A 315 18.16 0.58 -11.71
N LEU A 316 17.32 0.01 -10.83
CA LEU A 316 15.92 -0.27 -11.12
C LEU A 316 15.16 1.02 -11.46
N ALA A 317 15.29 2.09 -10.69
CA ALA A 317 14.61 3.36 -10.97
C ALA A 317 14.94 3.90 -12.37
N LEU A 318 16.21 3.81 -12.79
CA LEU A 318 16.64 4.24 -14.12
C LEU A 318 16.11 3.31 -15.22
N MET A 319 16.11 2.00 -15.00
CA MET A 319 15.61 1.04 -16.00
C MET A 319 14.09 1.19 -16.21
N TYR A 320 13.33 1.29 -15.12
CA TYR A 320 11.87 1.46 -15.16
C TYR A 320 11.42 2.85 -15.62
N GLY A 321 12.26 3.88 -15.47
CA GLY A 321 12.03 5.21 -16.06
C GLY A 321 12.56 5.37 -17.48
N GLY A 322 13.40 4.45 -17.95
CA GLY A 322 14.05 4.50 -19.26
C GLY A 322 13.44 3.51 -20.25
N PRO A 323 14.19 2.50 -20.74
CA PRO A 323 13.73 1.61 -21.81
C PRO A 323 12.40 0.89 -21.52
N PHE A 324 12.18 0.43 -20.28
CA PHE A 324 10.93 -0.24 -19.93
C PHE A 324 9.75 0.73 -19.88
N TYR A 325 9.97 2.00 -19.52
CA TYR A 325 8.93 3.02 -19.62
C TYR A 325 8.47 3.24 -21.06
N GLN A 326 9.42 3.32 -21.99
CA GLN A 326 9.15 3.51 -23.42
C GLN A 326 8.35 2.34 -23.98
N SER A 327 8.73 1.11 -23.63
CA SER A 327 8.00 -0.10 -24.03
C SER A 327 6.58 -0.13 -23.49
N PHE A 328 6.37 0.25 -22.22
CA PHE A 328 5.03 0.39 -21.65
C PHE A 328 4.18 1.47 -22.32
N ALA A 329 4.78 2.54 -22.87
CA ALA A 329 4.05 3.50 -23.68
C ALA A 329 3.49 2.88 -24.98
N ALA A 330 4.08 1.78 -25.46
CA ALA A 330 3.61 0.99 -26.59
C ALA A 330 2.80 -0.26 -26.19
N LEU A 331 2.39 -0.41 -24.92
CA LEU A 331 1.65 -1.58 -24.43
C LEU A 331 0.39 -1.92 -25.26
N GLY A 332 -0.24 -0.90 -25.86
CA GLY A 332 -1.38 -1.09 -26.76
C GLY A 332 -1.08 -1.99 -27.96
N HIS A 333 0.18 -2.08 -28.41
CA HIS A 333 0.61 -3.05 -29.42
C HIS A 333 0.49 -4.48 -28.87
N THR A 334 1.17 -4.78 -27.76
CA THR A 334 1.14 -6.10 -27.11
C THR A 334 -0.27 -6.59 -26.81
N VAL A 335 -1.15 -5.71 -26.33
CA VAL A 335 -2.54 -6.08 -26.04
C VAL A 335 -3.32 -6.45 -27.31
N ARG A 336 -3.05 -5.80 -28.45
CA ARG A 336 -3.76 -6.04 -29.71
C ARG A 336 -3.23 -7.24 -30.48
N THR A 337 -1.91 -7.44 -30.48
CA THR A 337 -1.24 -8.43 -31.33
C THR A 337 -0.79 -9.67 -30.57
N GLY A 338 -0.57 -9.56 -29.26
CA GLY A 338 0.13 -10.57 -28.46
C GLY A 338 1.65 -10.55 -28.61
N GLU A 339 2.20 -9.64 -29.43
CA GLU A 339 3.64 -9.50 -29.68
C GLU A 339 4.30 -8.53 -28.68
N VAL A 340 5.62 -8.59 -28.53
CA VAL A 340 6.38 -7.83 -27.52
C VAL A 340 6.49 -6.36 -27.94
N ALA A 341 6.08 -5.43 -27.07
CA ALA A 341 6.13 -3.99 -27.37
C ALA A 341 7.57 -3.47 -27.47
N PHE A 342 8.49 -4.00 -26.66
CA PHE A 342 9.91 -3.68 -26.75
C PHE A 342 10.46 -3.98 -28.16
N ASP A 343 10.25 -5.21 -28.64
CA ASP A 343 10.69 -5.64 -29.97
C ASP A 343 10.07 -4.78 -31.08
N HIS A 344 8.80 -4.41 -30.93
CA HIS A 344 8.12 -3.51 -31.86
C HIS A 344 8.77 -2.12 -31.93
N LEU A 345 9.19 -1.56 -30.79
CA LEU A 345 9.79 -0.23 -30.71
C LEU A 345 11.26 -0.21 -31.17
N HIS A 346 12.03 -1.21 -30.76
CA HIS A 346 13.48 -1.25 -30.96
C HIS A 346 13.90 -2.09 -32.17
N GLY A 347 12.98 -2.87 -32.75
CA GLY A 347 13.21 -3.74 -33.91
C GLY A 347 13.91 -5.06 -33.58
N GLU A 348 14.15 -5.33 -32.30
CA GLU A 348 14.90 -6.49 -31.79
C GLU A 348 14.60 -6.71 -30.29
N ASN A 349 14.98 -7.87 -29.77
CA ASN A 349 14.76 -8.19 -28.35
C ASN A 349 15.66 -7.35 -27.43
N HIS A 350 15.20 -7.16 -26.19
CA HIS A 350 15.86 -6.30 -25.21
C HIS A 350 17.30 -6.74 -24.87
N PHE A 351 17.61 -8.03 -24.85
CA PHE A 351 18.98 -8.50 -24.59
C PHE A 351 19.95 -8.03 -25.69
N ASP A 352 19.57 -8.22 -26.96
CA ASP A 352 20.39 -7.79 -28.10
C ASP A 352 20.51 -6.26 -28.18
N HIS A 353 19.44 -5.55 -27.81
CA HIS A 353 19.44 -4.10 -27.74
C HIS A 353 20.41 -3.59 -26.66
N PHE A 354 20.32 -4.12 -25.45
CA PHE A 354 21.16 -3.71 -24.31
C PHE A 354 22.63 -4.07 -24.55
N ALA A 355 22.91 -5.21 -25.17
CA ALA A 355 24.29 -5.64 -25.47
C ALA A 355 25.06 -4.70 -26.41
N ARG A 356 24.37 -3.83 -27.16
CA ARG A 356 25.02 -2.83 -28.03
C ARG A 356 25.52 -1.59 -27.30
N ASP A 357 24.99 -1.31 -26.11
CA ASP A 357 25.40 -0.20 -25.27
C ASP A 357 25.97 -0.74 -23.95
N PRO A 358 27.30 -0.70 -23.74
CA PRO A 358 27.92 -1.18 -22.52
C PRO A 358 27.36 -0.55 -21.24
N GLY A 359 26.92 0.71 -21.29
CA GLY A 359 26.31 1.39 -20.15
C GLY A 359 24.93 0.82 -19.84
N LEU A 360 24.14 0.51 -20.86
CA LEU A 360 22.81 -0.06 -20.70
C LEU A 360 22.84 -1.53 -20.28
N ALA A 361 23.78 -2.31 -20.82
CA ALA A 361 24.06 -3.66 -20.37
C ALA A 361 24.43 -3.70 -18.88
N ALA A 362 25.36 -2.84 -18.45
CA ALA A 362 25.74 -2.72 -17.04
C ALA A 362 24.55 -2.31 -16.16
N LEU A 363 23.74 -1.34 -16.62
CA LEU A 363 22.54 -0.91 -15.89
C LEU A 363 21.52 -2.05 -15.72
N PHE A 364 21.33 -2.87 -16.75
CA PHE A 364 20.45 -4.03 -16.69
C PHE A 364 20.96 -5.06 -15.68
N ASP A 365 22.26 -5.39 -15.73
CA ASP A 365 22.88 -6.33 -14.81
C ASP A 365 22.78 -5.84 -13.35
N GLU A 366 23.06 -4.55 -13.10
CA GLU A 366 22.92 -3.92 -11.78
C GLU A 366 21.46 -3.91 -11.31
N SER A 367 20.49 -3.69 -12.21
CA SER A 367 19.06 -3.74 -11.90
C SER A 367 18.62 -5.14 -11.48
N MET A 368 19.14 -6.17 -12.16
CA MET A 368 18.88 -7.55 -11.78
C MET A 368 19.52 -7.89 -10.42
N ALA A 369 20.72 -7.38 -10.15
CA ALA A 369 21.40 -7.53 -8.87
C ALA A 369 20.67 -6.82 -7.71
N ALA A 370 20.06 -5.65 -7.94
CA ALA A 370 19.28 -4.93 -6.92
C ALA A 370 18.09 -5.75 -6.38
N SER A 371 17.56 -6.68 -7.17
CA SER A 371 16.45 -7.56 -6.78
C SER A 371 16.91 -8.81 -6.00
N SER A 372 18.21 -9.01 -5.81
CA SER A 372 18.80 -10.22 -5.22
C SER A 372 18.41 -10.51 -3.78
N ARG A 373 17.99 -9.50 -2.99
CA ARG A 373 17.47 -9.70 -1.61
C ARG A 373 16.26 -10.62 -1.54
N MET A 374 15.51 -10.72 -2.64
CA MET A 374 14.43 -11.70 -2.83
C MET A 374 14.87 -13.14 -2.53
N PHE A 375 16.15 -13.45 -2.72
CA PHE A 375 16.68 -14.79 -2.54
C PHE A 375 17.10 -15.11 -1.10
N GLU A 376 17.14 -14.13 -0.19
CA GLU A 376 17.69 -14.31 1.16
C GLU A 376 17.03 -15.48 1.94
N PRO A 377 15.69 -15.65 1.94
CA PRO A 377 15.07 -16.76 2.66
C PRO A 377 15.37 -18.15 2.08
N LEU A 378 15.79 -18.25 0.80
CA LEU A 378 16.14 -19.55 0.20
C LEU A 378 17.35 -20.19 0.90
N THR A 379 18.24 -19.39 1.49
CA THR A 379 19.36 -19.92 2.28
C THR A 379 18.87 -20.76 3.47
N ALA A 380 17.70 -20.47 4.03
CA ALA A 380 17.12 -21.21 5.15
C ALA A 380 16.14 -22.31 4.70
N HIS A 381 15.92 -22.50 3.39
CA HIS A 381 14.95 -23.45 2.88
C HIS A 381 15.28 -24.90 3.32
N PRO A 382 14.29 -25.72 3.73
CA PRO A 382 14.54 -27.08 4.21
C PRO A 382 15.36 -27.96 3.27
N ALA A 383 15.13 -27.90 1.95
CA ALA A 383 15.91 -28.63 0.96
C ALA A 383 17.41 -28.22 0.97
N VAL A 384 17.69 -26.92 1.00
CA VAL A 384 19.05 -26.37 1.03
C VAL A 384 19.76 -26.75 2.33
N THR A 385 19.09 -26.54 3.46
CA THR A 385 19.71 -26.81 4.77
C THR A 385 19.89 -28.30 5.04
N THR A 386 19.03 -29.17 4.48
CA THR A 386 19.23 -30.63 4.49
C THR A 386 20.47 -31.02 3.69
N ALA A 387 20.61 -30.51 2.47
CA ALA A 387 21.78 -30.78 1.63
C ALA A 387 23.08 -30.26 2.29
N ALA A 388 23.03 -29.09 2.93
CA ALA A 388 24.17 -28.51 3.64
C ALA A 388 24.62 -29.30 4.88
N ARG A 389 23.70 -30.03 5.52
CA ARG A 389 23.97 -30.86 6.73
C ARG A 389 24.31 -32.31 6.41
N ALA A 390 24.28 -32.72 5.15
CA ALA A 390 24.61 -34.08 4.75
C ALA A 390 26.07 -34.42 5.09
N SER A 391 26.35 -35.70 5.39
CA SER A 391 27.70 -36.15 5.77
C SER A 391 28.72 -36.04 4.63
N ALA A 392 28.25 -36.02 3.38
CA ALA A 392 29.03 -35.67 2.21
C ALA A 392 28.64 -34.26 1.73
N PRO A 393 29.54 -33.49 1.09
CA PRO A 393 29.21 -32.15 0.61
C PRO A 393 28.01 -32.19 -0.34
N GLY A 394 26.92 -31.52 0.03
CA GLY A 394 25.73 -31.41 -0.81
C GLY A 394 26.01 -30.58 -2.06
N THR A 395 25.41 -30.95 -3.18
CA THR A 395 25.61 -30.27 -4.47
C THR A 395 24.35 -29.54 -4.91
N VAL A 396 24.48 -28.23 -5.16
CA VAL A 396 23.44 -27.38 -5.74
C VAL A 396 23.72 -27.16 -7.21
N VAL A 397 22.77 -27.50 -8.08
CA VAL A 397 22.84 -27.29 -9.53
C VAL A 397 21.95 -26.11 -9.89
N ASP A 398 22.55 -24.99 -10.29
CA ASP A 398 21.84 -23.79 -10.75
C ASP A 398 21.72 -23.82 -12.27
N VAL A 399 20.50 -24.04 -12.78
CA VAL A 399 20.21 -24.22 -14.20
C VAL A 399 19.81 -22.89 -14.82
N ALA A 400 20.59 -22.42 -15.79
CA ALA A 400 20.51 -21.06 -16.33
C ALA A 400 20.65 -20.00 -15.21
N GLY A 401 21.67 -20.18 -14.36
CA GLY A 401 21.88 -19.36 -13.16
C GLY A 401 22.32 -17.91 -13.41
N GLY A 402 22.38 -17.46 -14.67
CA GLY A 402 22.84 -16.13 -15.03
C GLY A 402 24.25 -15.83 -14.51
N ASN A 403 24.40 -14.75 -13.75
CA ASN A 403 25.68 -14.36 -13.12
C ASN A 403 26.01 -15.13 -11.84
N GLY A 404 25.17 -16.09 -11.42
CA GLY A 404 25.41 -16.94 -10.25
C GLY A 404 25.08 -16.30 -8.90
N GLU A 405 24.37 -15.18 -8.87
CA GLU A 405 24.03 -14.46 -7.62
C GLU A 405 23.28 -15.36 -6.61
N LEU A 406 22.29 -16.12 -7.05
CA LEU A 406 21.54 -17.04 -6.19
C LEU A 406 22.45 -18.15 -5.64
N LEU A 407 23.19 -18.83 -6.52
CA LEU A 407 24.12 -19.88 -6.13
C LEU A 407 25.17 -19.35 -5.14
N GLY A 408 25.76 -18.18 -5.42
CA GLY A 408 26.75 -17.54 -4.56
C GLY A 408 26.22 -17.30 -3.15
N ARG A 409 24.99 -16.81 -3.01
CA ARG A 409 24.34 -16.63 -1.69
C ARG A 409 24.19 -17.94 -0.93
N LEU A 410 23.77 -19.01 -1.60
CA LEU A 410 23.63 -20.32 -0.95
C LEU A 410 25.00 -20.85 -0.48
N LEU A 411 26.04 -20.68 -1.29
CA LEU A 411 27.41 -21.11 -0.96
C LEU A 411 28.05 -20.27 0.14
N ALA A 412 27.73 -18.97 0.21
CA ALA A 412 28.16 -18.08 1.29
C ALA A 412 27.51 -18.50 2.62
N ALA A 413 26.21 -18.78 2.62
CA ALA A 413 25.47 -19.18 3.82
C ALA A 413 25.84 -20.58 4.32
N HIS A 414 26.23 -21.49 3.41
CA HIS A 414 26.52 -22.89 3.74
C HIS A 414 27.89 -23.34 3.23
N PRO A 415 28.93 -23.30 4.09
CA PRO A 415 30.29 -23.71 3.71
C PRO A 415 30.41 -25.14 3.17
N GLY A 416 29.53 -26.05 3.62
CA GLY A 416 29.52 -27.46 3.22
C GLY A 416 28.91 -27.75 1.84
N LEU A 417 28.30 -26.76 1.18
CA LEU A 417 27.73 -26.93 -0.16
C LEU A 417 28.80 -26.74 -1.26
N LYS A 418 28.61 -27.47 -2.35
CA LYS A 418 29.27 -27.25 -3.65
C LYS A 418 28.23 -26.81 -4.67
N GLY A 419 28.66 -26.01 -5.64
CA GLY A 419 27.83 -25.50 -6.72
C GLY A 419 28.18 -26.09 -8.07
N VAL A 420 27.19 -26.24 -8.93
CA VAL A 420 27.36 -26.42 -10.37
C VAL A 420 26.48 -25.40 -11.06
N LEU A 421 27.06 -24.49 -11.85
CA LEU A 421 26.32 -23.49 -12.61
C LEU A 421 26.31 -23.88 -14.08
N LEU A 422 25.13 -24.12 -14.62
CA LEU A 422 24.89 -24.32 -16.06
C LEU A 422 24.41 -23.02 -16.68
N GLU A 423 25.11 -22.53 -17.71
CA GLU A 423 24.71 -21.37 -18.49
C GLU A 423 25.23 -21.45 -19.93
N ARG A 424 24.73 -20.57 -20.79
CA ARG A 424 25.24 -20.39 -22.15
C ARG A 424 26.72 -19.99 -22.13
N PRO A 425 27.51 -20.34 -23.15
CA PRO A 425 28.96 -20.11 -23.16
C PRO A 425 29.41 -18.68 -22.87
N HIS A 426 28.66 -17.65 -23.30
CA HIS A 426 29.02 -16.26 -23.02
C HIS A 426 28.69 -15.82 -21.58
N ALA A 427 27.61 -16.36 -20.99
CA ALA A 427 27.14 -16.01 -19.65
C ALA A 427 27.89 -16.75 -18.55
N VAL A 428 28.25 -18.01 -18.78
CA VAL A 428 28.95 -18.84 -17.79
C VAL A 428 30.32 -18.28 -17.40
N GLU A 429 31.01 -17.59 -18.31
CA GLU A 429 32.27 -16.91 -18.03
C GLU A 429 32.09 -15.67 -17.15
N ALA A 430 30.98 -14.95 -17.30
CA ALA A 430 30.64 -13.83 -16.42
C ALA A 430 30.31 -14.34 -15.00
N ALA A 431 29.55 -15.43 -14.91
CA ALA A 431 29.24 -16.10 -13.66
C ALA A 431 30.50 -16.58 -12.93
N ARG A 432 31.45 -17.17 -13.67
CA ARG A 432 32.75 -17.58 -13.12
C ARG A 432 33.49 -16.42 -12.49
N ARG A 433 33.64 -15.31 -13.21
CA ARG A 433 34.31 -14.11 -12.66
C ARG A 433 33.62 -13.59 -11.40
N ALA A 434 32.29 -13.55 -11.39
CA ALA A 434 31.52 -13.06 -10.24
C ALA A 434 31.68 -13.96 -9.01
N LEU A 435 31.53 -15.28 -9.17
CA LEU A 435 31.66 -16.25 -8.09
C LEU A 435 33.11 -16.40 -7.60
N ASP A 436 34.10 -16.28 -8.48
CA ASP A 436 35.52 -16.24 -8.11
C ASP A 436 35.82 -14.97 -7.28
N ALA A 437 35.33 -13.81 -7.70
CA ALA A 437 35.47 -12.56 -6.96
C ALA A 437 34.79 -12.59 -5.58
N ALA A 438 33.69 -13.34 -5.45
CA ALA A 438 33.00 -13.61 -4.18
C ALA A 438 33.69 -14.68 -3.31
N GLY A 439 34.79 -15.29 -3.78
CA GLY A 439 35.52 -16.33 -3.04
C GLY A 439 34.81 -17.69 -3.02
N HIS A 440 34.02 -18.00 -4.05
CA HIS A 440 33.27 -19.25 -4.16
C HIS A 440 33.73 -20.14 -5.32
N GLY A 441 34.62 -19.65 -6.17
CA GLY A 441 35.16 -20.35 -7.34
C GLY A 441 35.61 -21.79 -7.09
N ASP A 442 36.41 -22.03 -6.05
CA ASP A 442 36.94 -23.36 -5.71
C ASP A 442 35.86 -24.40 -5.34
N ARG A 443 34.63 -23.93 -5.07
CA ARG A 443 33.47 -24.76 -4.74
C ARG A 443 32.45 -24.84 -5.88
N CYS A 444 32.72 -24.19 -7.01
CA CYS A 444 31.83 -24.13 -8.16
C CYS A 444 32.43 -24.84 -9.37
N ALA A 445 31.68 -25.78 -9.93
CA ALA A 445 31.88 -26.24 -11.30
C ALA A 445 31.05 -25.40 -12.27
N TYR A 446 31.58 -25.13 -13.45
CA TYR A 446 30.93 -24.31 -14.47
C TYR A 446 30.71 -25.17 -15.72
N VAL A 447 29.46 -25.25 -16.18
CA VAL A 447 29.07 -26.03 -17.35
C VAL A 447 28.51 -25.08 -18.40
N ALA A 448 29.19 -25.02 -19.55
CA ALA A 448 28.70 -24.29 -20.71
C ALA A 448 27.74 -25.20 -21.50
N GLY A 449 26.48 -24.81 -21.64
CA GLY A 449 25.47 -25.63 -22.32
C GLY A 449 24.09 -24.98 -22.40
N ASP A 450 23.10 -25.77 -22.79
CA ASP A 450 21.68 -25.40 -22.76
C ASP A 450 20.91 -26.35 -21.81
N PHE A 451 19.60 -26.19 -21.67
CA PHE A 451 18.75 -27.03 -20.83
C PHE A 451 18.85 -28.53 -21.12
N ALA A 452 19.35 -28.94 -22.29
CA ALA A 452 19.60 -30.35 -22.58
C ALA A 452 20.75 -30.96 -21.78
N ASP A 453 21.67 -30.12 -21.29
CA ASP A 453 22.95 -30.46 -20.69
C ASP A 453 22.93 -30.37 -19.14
N VAL A 454 21.74 -30.34 -18.54
CA VAL A 454 21.56 -30.26 -17.08
C VAL A 454 22.41 -31.34 -16.38
N PRO A 455 23.40 -30.94 -15.55
CA PRO A 455 24.29 -31.89 -14.89
C PRO A 455 23.55 -32.82 -13.95
N ALA A 456 23.87 -34.10 -13.98
CA ALA A 456 23.30 -35.10 -13.06
C ALA A 456 24.00 -35.09 -11.69
N GLY A 457 23.36 -35.71 -10.70
CA GLY A 457 23.98 -35.98 -9.39
C GLY A 457 23.90 -34.84 -8.36
N GLY A 458 23.20 -33.75 -8.66
CA GLY A 458 22.86 -32.73 -7.67
C GLY A 458 21.87 -33.21 -6.61
N ASP A 459 21.90 -32.59 -5.43
CA ASP A 459 20.94 -32.79 -4.34
C ASP A 459 19.82 -31.75 -4.38
N VAL A 460 20.14 -30.53 -4.81
CA VAL A 460 19.18 -29.44 -5.03
C VAL A 460 19.39 -28.87 -6.43
N TYR A 461 18.33 -28.75 -7.20
CA TYR A 461 18.32 -28.08 -8.50
C TYR A 461 17.55 -26.77 -8.38
N LEU A 462 18.02 -25.73 -9.06
CA LEU A 462 17.40 -24.41 -9.06
C LEU A 462 16.97 -24.05 -10.48
N LEU A 463 15.76 -23.49 -10.59
CA LEU A 463 15.30 -22.74 -11.74
C LEU A 463 14.75 -21.42 -11.22
N SER A 464 15.47 -20.32 -11.43
CA SER A 464 15.12 -19.02 -10.86
C SER A 464 14.85 -18.02 -11.95
N ARG A 465 13.59 -17.55 -12.08
CA ARG A 465 13.14 -16.64 -13.14
C ARG A 465 13.48 -17.18 -14.53
N ILE A 466 13.10 -18.42 -14.78
CA ILE A 466 13.37 -19.12 -16.05
C ILE A 466 12.07 -19.48 -16.74
N LEU A 467 11.17 -20.16 -16.05
CA LEU A 467 9.95 -20.68 -16.67
C LEU A 467 9.00 -19.56 -17.09
N HIS A 468 9.08 -18.39 -16.45
CA HIS A 468 8.29 -17.23 -16.85
C HIS A 468 8.67 -16.64 -18.21
N ASP A 469 9.88 -16.91 -18.72
CA ASP A 469 10.32 -16.40 -20.04
C ASP A 469 9.75 -17.21 -21.21
N TRP A 470 9.28 -18.42 -20.93
CA TRP A 470 8.98 -19.42 -21.96
C TRP A 470 7.49 -19.76 -22.04
N ASP A 471 7.07 -20.28 -23.19
CA ASP A 471 5.75 -20.90 -23.34
C ASP A 471 5.66 -22.26 -22.61
N ASP A 472 4.44 -22.81 -22.52
CA ASP A 472 4.24 -24.09 -21.82
C ASP A 472 4.91 -25.30 -22.52
N GLY A 473 5.14 -25.24 -23.82
CA GLY A 473 5.83 -26.30 -24.56
C GLY A 473 7.28 -26.38 -24.12
N ARG A 474 7.96 -25.24 -24.16
CA ARG A 474 9.37 -25.12 -23.75
C ARG A 474 9.54 -25.30 -22.25
N CYS A 475 8.63 -24.81 -21.40
CA CYS A 475 8.65 -25.10 -19.96
C CYS A 475 8.63 -26.61 -19.68
N ARG A 476 7.77 -27.38 -20.37
CA ARG A 476 7.72 -28.85 -20.21
C ARG A 476 9.03 -29.50 -20.64
N GLU A 477 9.65 -29.02 -21.71
CA GLU A 477 10.94 -29.53 -22.17
C GLU A 477 12.03 -29.31 -21.11
N ILE A 478 12.18 -28.07 -20.63
CA ILE A 478 13.14 -27.71 -19.57
C ILE A 478 12.93 -28.60 -18.33
N LEU A 479 11.69 -28.69 -17.86
CA LEU A 479 11.34 -29.50 -16.68
C LEU A 479 11.64 -30.99 -16.88
N ARG A 480 11.44 -31.55 -18.08
CA ARG A 480 11.81 -32.94 -18.40
C ARG A 480 13.31 -33.16 -18.38
N HIS A 481 14.11 -32.17 -18.80
CA HIS A 481 15.56 -32.26 -18.69
C HIS A 481 16.03 -32.27 -17.24
N CYS A 482 15.49 -31.37 -16.40
CA CYS A 482 15.72 -31.40 -14.96
C CYS A 482 15.31 -32.74 -14.34
N ALA A 483 14.09 -33.21 -14.62
CA ALA A 483 13.59 -34.48 -14.13
C ALA A 483 14.48 -35.67 -14.58
N ARG A 484 15.09 -35.62 -15.76
CA ARG A 484 16.02 -36.68 -16.20
C ARG A 484 17.33 -36.67 -15.42
N ALA A 485 17.90 -35.50 -15.15
CA ALA A 485 19.18 -35.33 -14.46
C ALA A 485 19.11 -35.55 -12.94
N MET A 486 17.97 -35.18 -12.33
CA MET A 486 17.74 -35.29 -10.89
C MET A 486 17.81 -36.76 -10.41
N PRO A 487 18.57 -37.11 -9.37
CA PRO A 487 18.38 -38.37 -8.66
C PRO A 487 17.04 -38.39 -7.88
N ALA A 488 16.61 -39.55 -7.40
CA ALA A 488 15.31 -39.72 -6.75
C ALA A 488 15.16 -38.89 -5.46
N HIS A 489 16.25 -38.66 -4.74
CA HIS A 489 16.24 -37.88 -3.50
C HIS A 489 16.30 -36.37 -3.71
N ALA A 490 16.59 -35.91 -4.93
CA ALA A 490 16.84 -34.50 -5.19
C ALA A 490 15.57 -33.65 -5.11
N ASP A 491 15.77 -32.43 -4.64
CA ASP A 491 14.76 -31.37 -4.61
C ASP A 491 14.98 -30.41 -5.80
N LEU A 492 13.91 -29.98 -6.43
CA LEU A 492 13.92 -28.88 -7.40
C LEU A 492 13.22 -27.68 -6.76
N LEU A 493 13.91 -26.54 -6.69
CA LEU A 493 13.36 -25.28 -6.22
C LEU A 493 13.16 -24.37 -7.44
N VAL A 494 11.90 -24.08 -7.74
CA VAL A 494 11.53 -23.15 -8.82
C VAL A 494 11.16 -21.81 -8.18
N VAL A 495 11.90 -20.75 -8.49
CA VAL A 495 11.71 -19.42 -7.92
C VAL A 495 11.11 -18.50 -8.97
N GLU A 496 9.84 -18.15 -8.80
CA GLU A 496 9.05 -17.39 -9.78
C GLU A 496 8.11 -16.42 -9.08
N ARG A 497 7.49 -15.50 -9.83
CA ARG A 497 6.34 -14.74 -9.34
C ARG A 497 5.08 -15.55 -9.65
N VAL A 498 4.30 -15.85 -8.63
CA VAL A 498 3.09 -16.67 -8.77
C VAL A 498 1.88 -15.77 -8.73
N LEU A 499 1.03 -15.86 -9.76
CA LEU A 499 -0.22 -15.11 -9.80
C LEU A 499 -1.14 -15.53 -8.65
N PRO A 500 -1.82 -14.59 -7.98
CA PRO A 500 -2.77 -14.91 -6.92
C PRO A 500 -3.92 -15.74 -7.48
N ALA A 501 -4.47 -16.61 -6.62
CA ALA A 501 -5.64 -17.42 -6.96
C ALA A 501 -6.96 -16.65 -6.76
N ASP A 502 -6.92 -15.57 -5.99
CA ASP A 502 -8.03 -14.68 -5.67
C ASP A 502 -7.82 -13.27 -6.27
N ASP A 503 -8.75 -12.36 -5.99
CA ASP A 503 -8.68 -10.96 -6.44
C ASP A 503 -7.74 -10.10 -5.57
N SER A 504 -6.82 -10.71 -4.83
CA SER A 504 -5.88 -9.95 -3.99
C SER A 504 -4.91 -9.11 -4.85
N PRO A 505 -4.63 -7.85 -4.47
CA PRO A 505 -3.59 -7.07 -5.12
C PRO A 505 -2.23 -7.78 -4.99
N SER A 506 -1.54 -7.98 -6.12
CA SER A 506 -0.24 -8.62 -6.16
C SER A 506 0.66 -7.95 -7.20
N LEU A 507 1.95 -7.78 -6.87
CA LEU A 507 2.94 -7.34 -7.84
C LEU A 507 3.09 -8.36 -8.97
N ALA A 508 2.80 -9.65 -8.75
CA ALA A 508 2.85 -10.66 -9.82
C ALA A 508 1.92 -10.30 -10.99
N THR A 509 0.77 -9.68 -10.74
CA THR A 509 -0.16 -9.24 -11.78
C THR A 509 0.44 -8.10 -12.62
N ALA A 510 1.09 -7.12 -11.97
CA ALA A 510 1.78 -6.05 -12.67
C ALA A 510 2.99 -6.58 -13.46
N TRP A 511 3.69 -7.58 -12.89
CA TRP A 511 4.81 -8.24 -13.55
C TRP A 511 4.39 -9.08 -14.75
N ASP A 512 3.24 -9.76 -14.74
CA ASP A 512 2.74 -10.47 -15.93
C ASP A 512 2.59 -9.52 -17.12
N LEU A 513 2.03 -8.34 -16.87
CA LEU A 513 1.91 -7.31 -17.90
C LEU A 513 3.30 -6.80 -18.35
N HIS A 514 4.22 -6.61 -17.41
CA HIS A 514 5.61 -6.26 -17.72
C HIS A 514 6.30 -7.33 -18.58
N MET A 515 6.16 -8.61 -18.25
CA MET A 515 6.75 -9.73 -18.97
C MET A 515 6.23 -9.78 -20.40
N ARG A 516 4.91 -9.66 -20.59
CA ARG A 516 4.32 -9.59 -21.94
C ARG A 516 4.82 -8.40 -22.75
N CYS A 517 4.96 -7.25 -22.10
CA CYS A 517 5.34 -5.98 -22.74
C CYS A 517 6.82 -5.94 -23.16
N ASN A 518 7.72 -6.43 -22.30
CA ASN A 518 9.17 -6.25 -22.46
C ASN A 518 9.95 -7.49 -22.88
N VAL A 519 9.42 -8.69 -22.62
CA VAL A 519 10.16 -9.96 -22.76
C VAL A 519 9.44 -10.96 -23.67
N GLY A 520 8.11 -10.98 -23.64
CA GLY A 520 7.27 -12.00 -24.29
C GLY A 520 6.93 -13.19 -23.40
N GLY A 521 7.44 -13.19 -22.16
CA GLY A 521 7.11 -14.16 -21.13
C GLY A 521 5.75 -13.94 -20.48
N ARG A 522 5.45 -14.75 -19.46
CA ARG A 522 4.24 -14.64 -18.63
C ARG A 522 4.42 -15.23 -17.24
N GLU A 523 3.74 -14.63 -16.28
CA GLU A 523 3.58 -15.22 -14.96
C GLU A 523 2.43 -16.24 -14.96
N ARG A 524 2.46 -17.16 -13.99
CA ARG A 524 1.49 -18.26 -13.91
C ARG A 524 1.01 -18.46 -12.49
N ARG A 525 -0.18 -19.01 -12.35
CA ARG A 525 -0.73 -19.46 -11.07
C ARG A 525 -0.07 -20.77 -10.62
N ALA A 526 -0.13 -21.05 -9.32
CA ALA A 526 0.43 -22.26 -8.73
C ALA A 526 -0.18 -23.56 -9.32
N ASP A 527 -1.48 -23.57 -9.62
CA ASP A 527 -2.18 -24.70 -10.24
C ASP A 527 -1.73 -24.95 -11.69
N HIS A 528 -1.31 -23.91 -12.40
CA HIS A 528 -0.71 -24.03 -13.73
C HIS A 528 0.70 -24.59 -13.64
N TYR A 529 1.55 -24.07 -12.74
CA TYR A 529 2.86 -24.64 -12.49
C TYR A 529 2.79 -26.12 -12.08
N ALA A 530 1.87 -26.48 -11.18
CA ALA A 530 1.65 -27.86 -10.77
C ALA A 530 1.33 -28.80 -11.95
N ARG A 531 0.53 -28.33 -12.93
CA ARG A 531 0.27 -29.09 -14.16
C ARG A 531 1.52 -29.24 -15.03
N LEU A 532 2.33 -28.19 -15.19
CA LEU A 532 3.59 -28.26 -15.93
C LEU A 532 4.58 -29.25 -15.28
N PHE A 533 4.66 -29.25 -13.96
CA PHE A 533 5.46 -30.22 -13.20
C PHE A 533 4.95 -31.65 -13.42
N ALA A 534 3.64 -31.88 -13.30
CA ALA A 534 3.04 -33.20 -13.52
C ALA A 534 3.30 -33.73 -14.93
N ASP A 535 3.18 -32.89 -15.97
CA ASP A 535 3.47 -33.22 -17.37
C ASP A 535 4.96 -33.60 -17.62
N ALA A 536 5.84 -33.30 -16.68
CA ALA A 536 7.27 -33.64 -16.68
C ALA A 536 7.64 -34.78 -15.71
N GLY A 537 6.66 -35.42 -15.05
CA GLY A 537 6.91 -36.47 -14.06
C GLY A 537 7.40 -35.96 -12.72
N LEU A 538 7.05 -34.71 -12.39
CA LEU A 538 7.39 -34.04 -11.14
C LEU A 538 6.12 -33.73 -10.33
N THR A 539 6.25 -33.45 -9.05
CA THR A 539 5.14 -33.13 -8.14
C THR A 539 5.51 -31.93 -7.28
N LEU A 540 4.61 -30.95 -7.23
CA LEU A 540 4.69 -29.81 -6.31
C LEU A 540 4.45 -30.31 -4.89
N VAL A 541 5.41 -30.09 -4.01
CA VAL A 541 5.41 -30.53 -2.61
C VAL A 541 4.93 -29.41 -1.70
N ASP A 542 5.46 -28.21 -1.88
CA ASP A 542 5.16 -27.05 -1.04
C ASP A 542 5.40 -25.74 -1.80
N THR A 543 4.87 -24.64 -1.27
CA THR A 543 5.07 -23.28 -1.76
C THR A 543 5.33 -22.33 -0.61
N ALA A 544 6.36 -21.49 -0.70
CA ALA A 544 6.66 -20.49 0.32
C ALA A 544 6.88 -19.09 -0.28
N PRO A 545 6.35 -18.03 0.35
CA PRO A 545 6.54 -16.66 -0.12
C PRO A 545 7.98 -16.19 0.11
N LEU A 546 8.45 -15.32 -0.78
CA LEU A 546 9.73 -14.62 -0.73
C LEU A 546 9.49 -13.10 -0.80
N PRO A 547 10.45 -12.26 -0.39
CA PRO A 547 10.36 -10.81 -0.55
C PRO A 547 10.07 -10.40 -2.00
N LEU A 548 9.50 -9.20 -2.17
CA LEU A 548 9.13 -8.65 -3.48
C LEU A 548 8.15 -9.54 -4.26
N ASP A 549 7.21 -10.23 -3.59
CA ASP A 549 6.17 -11.10 -4.18
C ASP A 549 6.68 -12.25 -5.05
N ALA A 550 7.91 -12.71 -4.82
CA ALA A 550 8.33 -14.00 -5.37
C ALA A 550 7.84 -15.16 -4.51
N THR A 551 7.87 -16.35 -5.08
CA THR A 551 7.50 -17.60 -4.43
C THR A 551 8.51 -18.67 -4.81
N VAL A 552 8.93 -19.46 -3.84
CA VAL A 552 9.61 -20.72 -4.12
C VAL A 552 8.58 -21.85 -4.18
N LEU A 553 8.58 -22.56 -5.29
CA LEU A 553 7.83 -23.78 -5.52
C LEU A 553 8.78 -24.95 -5.30
N HIS A 554 8.53 -25.74 -4.26
CA HIS A 554 9.34 -26.90 -3.92
C HIS A 554 8.79 -28.13 -4.63
N VAL A 555 9.59 -28.72 -5.52
CA VAL A 555 9.19 -29.77 -6.45
C VAL A 555 10.08 -31.02 -6.26
N ARG A 556 9.49 -32.22 -6.43
CA ARG A 556 10.20 -33.51 -6.41
C ARG A 556 9.81 -34.39 -7.59
N LYS A 557 10.54 -35.47 -7.83
CA LYS A 557 10.11 -36.54 -8.74
C LYS A 557 8.82 -37.19 -8.26
N ALA A 558 7.89 -37.45 -9.17
CA ALA A 558 6.67 -38.17 -8.85
C ALA A 558 7.01 -39.59 -8.34
N GLY A 559 6.36 -40.02 -7.25
CA GLY A 559 6.53 -41.35 -6.67
C GLY A 559 7.61 -41.49 -5.59
N THR A 560 8.32 -40.43 -5.22
CA THR A 560 9.22 -40.44 -4.05
C THR A 560 8.43 -40.05 -2.81
N ALA A 561 8.35 -40.94 -1.81
CA ALA A 561 7.54 -40.73 -0.62
C ALA A 561 8.01 -39.49 0.16
N VAL A 562 7.06 -38.64 0.58
CA VAL A 562 7.32 -37.55 1.53
C VAL A 562 7.66 -38.18 2.88
N PRO A 563 8.86 -37.97 3.46
CA PRO A 563 9.15 -38.44 4.80
C PRO A 563 8.30 -37.62 5.78
N GLY A 564 7.20 -38.20 6.30
CA GLY A 564 6.44 -37.58 7.40
C GLY A 564 4.91 -37.71 7.37
N GLN A 565 4.27 -38.11 6.27
CA GLN A 565 2.82 -38.38 6.29
C GLN A 565 2.55 -39.82 6.72
N ALA A 566 2.53 -40.04 8.03
CA ALA A 566 1.93 -41.23 8.61
C ALA A 566 0.43 -41.26 8.27
N THR A 567 0.03 -42.20 7.42
CA THR A 567 -1.36 -42.54 7.14
C THR A 567 -2.06 -42.90 8.46
N ARG A 568 -3.02 -42.07 8.90
CA ARG A 568 -3.96 -42.48 9.95
C ARG A 568 -4.86 -43.59 9.39
N PRO A 569 -4.94 -44.77 10.02
CA PRO A 569 -5.87 -45.80 9.58
C PRO A 569 -7.30 -45.34 9.87
N GLY A 570 -8.16 -45.47 8.86
CA GLY A 570 -9.59 -45.15 8.96
C GLY A 570 -10.25 -45.99 10.05
N ARG A 571 -11.09 -45.33 10.87
CA ARG A 571 -12.02 -46.02 11.75
C ARG A 571 -13.19 -46.53 10.93
N SER A 572 -13.40 -47.85 11.00
CA SER A 572 -14.65 -48.56 10.72
C SER A 572 -15.79 -48.03 11.58
#